data_AF-A0A0Q8ZXF5-F1
#
_entry.id   AF-A0A0Q8ZXF5-F1
#
_cell.length_a   1.000
_cell.length_b   1.000
_cell.length_c   1.000
_cell.angle_alpha   90.00
_cell.angle_beta   90.00
_cell.angle_gamma   90.00
#
_symmetry.space_group_name_H-M   'P 1'
#
loop_
_entity.id
_entity.type
_entity.pdbx_description
1 polymer ?
#
loop_
_entity_poly.entity_id
_entity_poly.type
_entity_poly.pdbx_seq_one_letter_code
_entity_poly.pdbx_strand_id
1 'polypeptide(L)'
;MNLKDLAEDLIFIEKIDSIDPLMFHEIANNTEWDDSMAARKTASYGKPYNYNNMTYAEKKFPAYISELAKIVEERIYFDPNNCLINYYYKSDSKMGFHSDQIDILYENTGIAIFSLGSNRIMKFKNKKDKSISFEVELQSQSLIYMTQNFQNDWLHAILSSSQENNERISITFRKIKG
;
A
#
# COMPACT_ATOMS: atom_id res chain seq x y z
N MET A 1 3.90 -21.62 3.97
CA MET A 1 5.02 -20.72 4.33
C MET A 1 4.55 -19.80 5.44
N ASN A 2 5.36 -19.56 6.45
CA ASN A 2 5.04 -18.67 7.57
C ASN A 2 5.64 -17.28 7.33
N LEU A 3 4.99 -16.21 7.77
CA LEU A 3 5.56 -14.84 7.69
C LEU A 3 6.91 -14.74 8.39
N LYS A 4 7.15 -15.55 9.44
CA LYS A 4 8.45 -15.62 10.13
C LYS A 4 9.59 -16.04 9.20
N ASP A 5 9.29 -16.84 8.17
CA ASP A 5 10.28 -17.30 7.19
C ASP A 5 10.71 -16.18 6.22
N LEU A 6 10.01 -15.05 6.25
CA LEU A 6 10.18 -13.91 5.35
C LEU A 6 10.58 -12.63 6.11
N ALA A 7 10.89 -12.72 7.40
CA ALA A 7 11.05 -11.57 8.29
C ALA A 7 12.19 -10.59 7.88
N GLU A 8 13.16 -11.05 7.08
CA GLU A 8 14.21 -10.19 6.53
C GLU A 8 13.70 -9.28 5.40
N ASP A 9 12.68 -9.72 4.66
CA ASP A 9 12.20 -9.08 3.44
C ASP A 9 10.75 -8.58 3.52
N LEU A 10 10.03 -8.98 4.57
CA LEU A 10 8.65 -8.59 4.83
C LEU A 10 8.43 -8.35 6.32
N ILE A 11 7.94 -7.14 6.63
CA ILE A 11 7.47 -6.77 7.97
C ILE A 11 5.96 -6.62 7.89
N PHE A 12 5.24 -7.23 8.83
CA PHE A 12 3.80 -7.03 8.98
C PHE A 12 3.48 -6.63 10.42
N ILE A 13 2.85 -5.47 10.56
CA ILE A 13 2.28 -4.97 11.81
C ILE A 13 0.77 -5.05 11.65
N GLU A 14 0.15 -5.98 12.38
CA GLU A 14 -1.28 -6.27 12.27
C GLU A 14 -2.14 -5.05 12.62
N LYS A 15 -1.70 -4.24 13.58
CA LYS A 15 -2.44 -3.05 14.02
C LYS A 15 -1.54 -1.99 14.65
N ILE A 16 -1.85 -0.72 14.37
CA ILE A 16 -1.24 0.46 14.98
C ILE A 16 -2.35 1.25 15.69
N ASP A 17 -2.44 1.14 17.01
CA ASP A 17 -3.56 1.71 17.79
C ASP A 17 -3.52 3.25 17.94
N SER A 18 -2.42 3.90 17.56
CA SER A 18 -2.23 5.35 17.71
C SER A 18 -2.86 6.19 16.60
N ILE A 19 -3.68 5.60 15.75
CA ILE A 19 -4.29 6.25 14.58
C ILE A 19 -5.64 6.83 14.96
N ASP A 20 -5.87 8.09 14.59
CA ASP A 20 -7.19 8.72 14.73
C ASP A 20 -8.28 7.84 14.07
N PRO A 21 -9.33 7.42 14.80
CA PRO A 21 -10.46 6.68 14.21
C PRO A 21 -11.13 7.38 13.01
N LEU A 22 -11.02 8.72 12.91
CA LEU A 22 -11.56 9.51 11.81
C LEU A 22 -10.62 9.61 10.60
N MET A 23 -9.38 9.10 10.69
CA MET A 23 -8.38 9.19 9.63
C MET A 23 -8.89 8.65 8.28
N PHE A 24 -9.68 7.57 8.30
CA PHE A 24 -10.30 7.06 7.07
C PHE A 24 -11.19 8.11 6.39
N HIS A 25 -12.10 8.74 7.15
CA HIS A 25 -13.03 9.74 6.64
C HIS A 25 -12.31 11.03 6.23
N GLU A 26 -11.29 11.43 6.99
CA GLU A 26 -10.45 12.57 6.66
C GLU A 26 -9.81 12.42 5.28
N ILE A 27 -9.21 11.26 5.00
CA ILE A 27 -8.60 10.99 3.69
C ILE A 27 -9.66 10.86 2.60
N ALA A 28 -10.75 10.12 2.87
CA ALA A 28 -11.81 9.88 1.89
C ALA A 28 -12.44 11.19 1.39
N ASN A 29 -12.70 12.14 2.29
CA ASN A 29 -13.43 13.37 2.00
C ASN A 29 -12.53 14.52 1.52
N ASN A 30 -11.25 14.55 1.92
CA ASN A 30 -10.34 15.67 1.63
C ASN A 30 -9.25 15.33 0.58
N THR A 31 -9.37 14.19 -0.10
CA THR A 31 -8.48 13.82 -1.22
C THR A 31 -9.11 14.23 -2.56
N GLU A 32 -8.34 14.92 -3.40
CA GLU A 32 -8.68 15.12 -4.80
C GLU A 32 -8.46 13.80 -5.58
N TRP A 33 -9.54 13.05 -5.75
CA TRP A 33 -9.51 11.73 -6.38
C TRP A 33 -9.48 11.82 -7.91
N ASP A 34 -8.55 11.08 -8.52
CA ASP A 34 -8.62 10.63 -9.90
C ASP A 34 -9.53 9.39 -9.96
N ASP A 35 -10.62 9.46 -10.72
CA ASP A 35 -11.62 8.41 -10.88
C ASP A 35 -11.62 7.78 -12.29
N SER A 36 -10.56 8.04 -13.08
CA SER A 36 -10.41 7.50 -14.44
C SER A 36 -10.26 5.97 -14.47
N MET A 37 -9.88 5.35 -13.34
CA MET A 37 -9.84 3.89 -13.20
C MET A 37 -11.18 3.34 -12.72
N ALA A 38 -11.82 2.48 -13.51
CA ALA A 38 -13.14 1.92 -13.19
C ALA A 38 -13.18 1.16 -11.83
N ALA A 39 -12.07 0.51 -11.46
CA ALA A 39 -12.00 -0.38 -10.30
C ALA A 39 -11.64 0.31 -8.97
N ARG A 40 -11.16 1.55 -8.98
CA ARG A 40 -10.72 2.29 -7.77
C ARG A 40 -10.46 3.75 -8.09
N LYS A 41 -10.51 4.61 -7.08
CA LYS A 41 -10.01 5.99 -7.19
C LYS A 41 -8.55 6.06 -6.75
N THR A 42 -7.78 6.98 -7.31
CA THR A 42 -6.36 7.15 -6.98
C THR A 42 -5.99 8.59 -6.69
N ALA A 43 -4.95 8.79 -5.91
CA ALA A 43 -4.30 10.09 -5.72
C ALA A 43 -2.82 9.85 -5.41
N SER A 44 -1.94 10.75 -5.84
CA SER A 44 -0.51 10.66 -5.54
C SER A 44 0.03 11.96 -4.98
N TYR A 45 0.92 11.83 -4.01
CA TYR A 45 1.62 12.92 -3.36
C TYR A 45 3.10 12.58 -3.19
N GLY A 46 3.89 13.57 -2.81
CA GLY A 46 5.34 13.54 -2.76
C GLY A 46 5.95 13.72 -4.15
N LYS A 47 7.11 13.08 -4.36
CA LYS A 47 7.83 13.09 -5.63
C LYS A 47 6.96 12.57 -6.80
N PRO A 48 7.24 13.03 -8.03
CA PRO A 48 6.54 12.55 -9.22
C PRO A 48 6.61 11.02 -9.35
N TYR A 49 5.52 10.43 -9.82
CA TYR A 49 5.41 8.99 -9.96
C TYR A 49 4.59 8.64 -11.20
N ASN A 50 5.15 7.73 -12.02
CA ASN A 50 4.45 7.18 -13.16
C ASN A 50 3.73 5.91 -12.74
N TYR A 51 2.42 5.85 -12.96
CA TYR A 51 1.59 4.72 -12.63
C TYR A 51 0.62 4.40 -13.77
N ASN A 52 0.71 3.19 -14.35
CA ASN A 52 -0.16 2.75 -15.46
C ASN A 52 -0.31 3.79 -16.60
N ASN A 53 0.81 4.32 -17.11
CA ASN A 53 0.87 5.39 -18.13
C ASN A 53 0.30 6.76 -17.69
N MET A 54 -0.09 6.92 -16.43
CA MET A 54 -0.41 8.22 -15.83
C MET A 54 0.84 8.80 -15.18
N THR A 55 1.11 10.07 -15.44
CA THR A 55 2.18 10.82 -14.78
C THR A 55 1.58 11.70 -13.71
N TYR A 56 1.87 11.41 -12.45
CA TYR A 56 1.54 12.28 -11.33
C TYR A 56 2.68 13.26 -11.10
N ALA A 57 2.38 14.56 -11.19
CA ALA A 57 3.31 15.63 -10.85
C ALA A 57 3.61 15.65 -9.34
N GLU A 58 4.70 16.33 -8.96
CA GLU A 58 5.04 16.55 -7.56
C GLU A 58 3.90 17.29 -6.83
N LYS A 59 3.47 16.75 -5.69
CA LYS A 59 2.49 17.39 -4.81
C LYS A 59 2.96 17.24 -3.37
N LYS A 60 2.85 18.26 -2.53
CA LYS A 60 3.21 18.10 -1.11
C LYS A 60 2.30 17.08 -0.43
N PHE A 61 2.83 16.36 0.55
CA PHE A 61 1.98 15.56 1.43
C PHE A 61 1.01 16.48 2.17
N PRO A 62 -0.32 16.24 2.10
CA PRO A 62 -1.26 16.87 3.00
C PRO A 62 -1.01 16.40 4.44
N ALA A 63 -1.58 17.10 5.43
CA ALA A 63 -1.32 16.85 6.84
C ALA A 63 -1.58 15.38 7.23
N TYR A 64 -2.70 14.81 6.78
CA TYR A 64 -3.06 13.41 7.05
C TYR A 64 -2.07 12.39 6.47
N ILE A 65 -1.45 12.67 5.31
CA ILE A 65 -0.40 11.79 4.76
C ILE A 65 0.92 11.98 5.49
N SER A 66 1.24 13.20 5.89
CA SER A 66 2.46 13.49 6.64
C SER A 66 2.45 12.80 8.01
N GLU A 67 1.31 12.77 8.68
CA GLU A 67 1.11 12.05 9.94
C GLU A 67 1.36 10.54 9.76
N LEU A 68 0.74 9.92 8.75
CA LEU A 68 0.92 8.50 8.48
C LEU A 68 2.34 8.16 8.01
N ALA A 69 2.99 9.04 7.25
CA ALA A 69 4.39 8.88 6.85
C ALA A 69 5.32 8.86 8.07
N LYS A 70 5.09 9.73 9.05
CA LYS A 70 5.84 9.73 10.31
C LYS A 70 5.65 8.45 11.11
N ILE A 71 4.42 7.91 11.15
CA ILE A 71 4.15 6.62 11.80
C ILE A 71 4.90 5.50 11.10
N VAL A 72 4.94 5.49 9.77
CA VAL A 72 5.73 4.52 9.00
C VAL A 72 7.22 4.64 9.35
N GLU A 73 7.75 5.86 9.41
CA GLU A 73 9.14 6.11 9.82
C GLU A 73 9.44 5.55 11.22
N GLU A 74 8.59 5.85 12.20
CA GLU A 74 8.77 5.40 13.59
C GLU A 74 8.66 3.87 13.74
N ARG A 75 7.78 3.23 12.96
CA ARG A 75 7.47 1.80 13.12
C ARG A 75 8.45 0.88 12.41
N ILE A 76 8.98 1.31 11.27
CA ILE A 76 9.82 0.46 10.41
C ILE A 76 11.11 1.14 9.93
N TYR A 77 11.46 2.31 10.49
CA TYR A 77 12.65 3.08 10.14
C TYR A 77 12.73 3.42 8.63
N PHE A 78 11.57 3.70 8.03
CA PHE A 78 11.43 4.05 6.62
C PHE A 78 10.80 5.43 6.46
N ASP A 79 11.57 6.40 5.97
CA ASP A 79 11.11 7.77 5.71
C ASP A 79 10.68 7.94 4.23
N PRO A 80 9.40 7.85 3.87
CA PRO A 80 8.97 7.92 2.48
C PRO A 80 8.95 9.35 1.93
N ASN A 81 9.18 9.49 0.62
CA ASN A 81 9.09 10.77 -0.09
C ASN A 81 8.05 10.77 -1.23
N ASN A 82 7.30 9.68 -1.39
CA ASN A 82 6.20 9.53 -2.33
C ASN A 82 5.11 8.64 -1.73
N CYS A 83 3.86 8.89 -2.10
CA CYS A 83 2.79 7.92 -1.90
C CYS A 83 1.83 7.85 -3.10
N LEU A 84 1.25 6.67 -3.30
CA LEU A 84 0.06 6.44 -4.12
C LEU A 84 -1.06 5.90 -3.23
N ILE A 85 -2.18 6.60 -3.21
CA ILE A 85 -3.39 6.23 -2.49
C ILE A 85 -4.32 5.53 -3.46
N ASN A 86 -4.88 4.39 -3.03
CA ASN A 86 -5.93 3.67 -3.75
C ASN A 86 -7.17 3.58 -2.84
N TYR A 87 -8.30 4.07 -3.33
CA TYR A 87 -9.58 4.00 -2.64
C TYR A 87 -10.49 2.99 -3.34
N TYR A 88 -10.72 1.88 -2.67
CA TYR A 88 -11.58 0.77 -3.05
C TYR A 88 -12.98 1.05 -2.48
N TYR A 89 -13.80 1.77 -3.24
CA TYR A 89 -15.12 2.24 -2.82
C TYR A 89 -16.26 1.25 -3.17
N LYS A 90 -15.94 0.13 -3.82
CA LYS A 90 -16.89 -0.95 -4.17
C LYS A 90 -16.36 -2.31 -3.69
N SER A 91 -17.27 -3.27 -3.52
CA SER A 91 -16.94 -4.64 -3.11
C SER A 91 -16.17 -5.45 -4.16
N ASP A 92 -16.44 -5.19 -5.44
CA ASP A 92 -15.78 -5.83 -6.59
C ASP A 92 -14.38 -5.26 -6.92
N SER A 93 -13.99 -4.18 -6.23
CA SER A 93 -12.68 -3.55 -6.39
C SER A 93 -11.57 -4.50 -5.97
N LYS A 94 -10.67 -4.80 -6.90
CA LYS A 94 -9.55 -5.75 -6.72
C LYS A 94 -8.29 -5.27 -7.44
N MET A 95 -7.17 -5.88 -7.11
CA MET A 95 -5.90 -5.68 -7.81
C MET A 95 -5.29 -7.04 -8.12
N GLY A 96 -5.06 -7.32 -9.40
CA GLY A 96 -4.48 -8.60 -9.84
C GLY A 96 -3.04 -8.78 -9.36
N PHE A 97 -2.50 -9.98 -9.56
CA PHE A 97 -1.11 -10.29 -9.22
C PHE A 97 -0.14 -9.38 -9.97
N HIS A 98 0.73 -8.70 -9.22
CA HIS A 98 1.81 -7.86 -9.73
C HIS A 98 2.93 -7.75 -8.69
N SER A 99 4.06 -7.16 -9.08
CA SER A 99 5.04 -6.62 -8.14
C SER A 99 5.12 -5.12 -8.37
N ASP A 100 5.46 -4.37 -7.33
CA ASP A 100 5.69 -2.94 -7.49
C ASP A 100 6.96 -2.68 -8.32
N GLN A 101 6.98 -1.50 -8.95
CA GLN A 101 8.17 -1.00 -9.63
C GLN A 101 9.25 -0.64 -8.59
N ILE A 102 10.46 -1.18 -8.77
CA ILE A 102 11.55 -1.05 -7.79
C ILE A 102 12.81 -0.36 -8.31
N ASP A 103 12.98 -0.23 -9.62
CA ASP A 103 14.14 0.42 -10.27
C ASP A 103 14.28 1.90 -9.90
N ILE A 104 13.14 2.55 -9.64
CA ILE A 104 13.04 3.95 -9.23
C ILE A 104 13.30 4.19 -7.74
N LEU A 105 13.34 3.13 -6.92
CA LEU A 105 13.48 3.26 -5.47
C LEU A 105 14.95 3.44 -5.09
N TYR A 106 15.22 4.14 -3.99
CA TYR A 106 16.54 4.14 -3.35
C TYR A 106 16.97 2.70 -3.01
N GLU A 107 18.28 2.45 -3.05
CA GLU A 107 18.83 1.14 -2.71
C GLU A 107 18.51 0.76 -1.26
N ASN A 108 18.31 -0.54 -1.02
CA ASN A 108 17.97 -1.10 0.30
C ASN A 108 16.69 -0.52 0.91
N THR A 109 15.75 -0.09 0.06
CA THR A 109 14.42 0.33 0.48
C THR A 109 13.35 -0.67 0.01
N GLY A 110 12.09 -0.24 -0.05
CA GLY A 110 10.97 -1.08 -0.35
C GLY A 110 9.67 -0.29 -0.46
N ILE A 111 8.58 -1.01 -0.25
CA ILE A 111 7.22 -0.51 -0.36
C ILE A 111 6.53 -0.71 0.98
N ALA A 112 6.06 0.38 1.60
CA ALA A 112 5.20 0.34 2.78
C ALA A 112 3.75 0.56 2.37
N ILE A 113 2.83 -0.31 2.78
CA ILE A 113 1.40 -0.19 2.52
C ILE A 113 0.67 -0.07 3.86
N PHE A 114 0.06 1.08 4.06
CA PHE A 114 -0.82 1.35 5.19
C PHE A 114 -2.27 1.13 4.76
N SER A 115 -3.06 0.42 5.59
CA SER A 115 -4.46 0.10 5.29
C SER A 115 -5.41 0.79 6.26
N LEU A 116 -6.50 1.36 5.76
CA LEU A 116 -7.58 1.96 6.54
C LEU A 116 -8.93 1.50 6.00
N GLY A 117 -9.91 1.31 6.89
CA GLY A 117 -11.26 0.87 6.52
C GLY A 117 -11.39 -0.65 6.48
N SER A 118 -12.22 -1.17 5.59
CA SER A 118 -12.57 -2.59 5.56
C SER A 118 -11.38 -3.50 5.27
N ASN A 119 -11.39 -4.68 5.90
CA ASN A 119 -10.34 -5.67 5.73
C ASN A 119 -10.26 -6.18 4.29
N ARG A 120 -9.05 -6.53 3.85
CA ARG A 120 -8.81 -7.23 2.58
C ARG A 120 -7.72 -8.28 2.71
N ILE A 121 -7.92 -9.39 1.99
CA ILE A 121 -6.87 -10.38 1.84
C ILE A 121 -5.89 -9.91 0.77
N MET A 122 -4.63 -9.76 1.14
CA MET A 122 -3.50 -9.66 0.23
C MET A 122 -2.92 -11.06 0.04
N LYS A 123 -2.98 -11.56 -1.20
CA LYS A 123 -2.47 -12.88 -1.57
C LYS A 123 -1.11 -12.75 -2.22
N PHE A 124 -0.16 -13.56 -1.78
CA PHE A 124 1.21 -13.61 -2.30
C PHE A 124 1.46 -14.90 -3.06
N LYS A 125 2.25 -14.82 -4.13
CA LYS A 125 2.66 -15.96 -4.94
C LYS A 125 4.11 -15.82 -5.36
N ASN A 126 4.92 -16.85 -5.11
CA ASN A 126 6.32 -16.82 -5.53
C ASN A 126 6.40 -16.89 -7.06
N LYS A 127 7.30 -16.10 -7.67
CA LYS A 127 7.45 -16.02 -9.12
C LYS A 127 8.12 -17.25 -9.71
N LYS A 128 9.10 -17.82 -9.00
CA LYS A 128 9.87 -19.00 -9.43
C LYS A 128 9.06 -20.27 -9.21
N ASP A 129 8.59 -20.49 -7.98
CA ASP A 129 7.76 -21.63 -7.63
C ASP A 129 6.31 -21.20 -7.39
N LYS A 130 5.48 -21.35 -8.43
CA LYS A 130 4.07 -20.97 -8.41
C LYS A 130 3.20 -21.80 -7.44
N SER A 131 3.72 -22.91 -6.88
CA SER A 131 3.02 -23.69 -5.84
C SER A 131 3.11 -23.02 -4.47
N ILE A 132 4.12 -22.17 -4.26
CA ILE A 132 4.33 -21.45 -3.00
C ILE A 132 3.47 -20.18 -3.00
N SER A 133 2.55 -20.12 -2.03
CA SER A 133 1.70 -18.95 -1.79
C SER A 133 1.36 -18.83 -0.30
N PHE A 134 0.98 -17.62 0.10
CA PHE A 134 0.44 -17.33 1.42
C PHE A 134 -0.48 -16.11 1.35
N GLU A 135 -1.23 -15.86 2.41
CA GLU A 135 -2.21 -14.78 2.49
C GLU A 135 -1.98 -13.99 3.78
N VAL A 136 -2.23 -12.68 3.69
CA VAL A 136 -2.22 -11.76 4.83
C VAL A 136 -3.54 -11.02 4.84
N GLU A 137 -4.24 -11.04 5.97
CA GLU A 137 -5.42 -10.20 6.17
C GLU A 137 -4.96 -8.79 6.57
N LEU A 138 -5.18 -7.83 5.69
CA LEU A 138 -4.91 -6.42 5.94
C LEU A 138 -6.11 -5.82 6.68
N GLN A 139 -5.99 -5.71 8.00
CA GLN A 139 -6.97 -5.04 8.85
C GLN A 139 -6.85 -3.51 8.74
N SER A 140 -7.89 -2.79 9.18
CA SER A 140 -7.76 -1.33 9.39
C SER A 140 -6.61 -1.04 10.34
N GLN A 141 -5.80 -0.02 10.02
CA GLN A 141 -4.60 0.41 10.76
C GLN A 141 -3.45 -0.60 10.73
N SER A 142 -3.47 -1.55 9.79
CA SER A 142 -2.32 -2.43 9.54
C SER A 142 -1.27 -1.78 8.64
N LEU A 143 -0.02 -2.20 8.81
CA LEU A 143 1.12 -1.81 7.99
C LEU A 143 1.85 -3.06 7.51
N ILE A 144 2.09 -3.15 6.20
CA ILE A 144 2.97 -4.15 5.61
C ILE A 144 4.11 -3.44 4.87
N TYR A 145 5.35 -3.88 5.09
CA TYR A 145 6.53 -3.42 4.37
C TYR A 145 7.16 -4.58 3.63
N MET A 146 7.52 -4.35 2.37
CA MET A 146 8.12 -5.33 1.47
C MET A 146 9.37 -4.74 0.84
N THR A 147 10.53 -5.36 1.05
CA THR A 147 11.81 -4.90 0.49
C THR A 147 11.84 -5.02 -1.03
N GLN A 148 12.79 -4.35 -1.68
CA GLN A 148 13.08 -4.57 -3.11
C GLN A 148 13.32 -6.05 -3.44
N ASN A 149 14.00 -6.79 -2.56
CA ASN A 149 14.21 -8.24 -2.73
C ASN A 149 12.90 -9.02 -2.70
N PHE A 150 11.99 -8.67 -1.77
CA PHE A 150 10.66 -9.26 -1.74
C PHE A 150 9.91 -9.05 -3.07
N GLN A 151 9.93 -7.82 -3.59
CA GLN A 151 9.29 -7.48 -4.86
C GLN A 151 9.92 -8.24 -6.04
N ASN A 152 11.20 -8.58 -5.97
CA ASN A 152 11.87 -9.38 -7.00
C ASN A 152 11.34 -10.81 -7.05
N ASP A 153 11.09 -11.45 -5.91
CA ASP A 153 10.71 -12.87 -5.84
C ASP A 153 9.21 -13.14 -5.76
N TRP A 154 8.39 -12.14 -5.38
CA TRP A 154 6.97 -12.34 -5.08
C TRP A 154 6.05 -11.44 -5.89
N LEU A 155 4.92 -12.00 -6.30
CA LEU A 155 3.74 -11.27 -6.78
C LEU A 155 2.74 -11.13 -5.63
N HIS A 156 1.98 -10.04 -5.61
CA HIS A 156 0.89 -9.82 -4.68
C HIS A 156 -0.38 -9.33 -5.37
N ALA A 157 -1.54 -9.65 -4.79
CA ALA A 157 -2.87 -9.29 -5.28
C ALA A 157 -3.78 -8.88 -4.11
N ILE A 158 -4.68 -7.93 -4.33
CA ILE A 158 -5.78 -7.61 -3.40
C ILE A 158 -7.03 -8.31 -3.91
N LEU A 159 -7.57 -9.24 -3.12
CA LEU A 159 -8.80 -9.95 -3.45
C LEU A 159 -10.02 -9.05 -3.25
N SER A 160 -11.09 -9.29 -4.02
CA SER A 160 -12.39 -8.66 -3.78
C SER A 160 -12.98 -9.15 -2.45
N SER A 161 -13.79 -8.31 -1.80
CA SER A 161 -14.51 -8.68 -0.58
C SER A 161 -15.99 -8.83 -0.86
N SER A 162 -16.65 -9.80 -0.23
CA SER A 162 -18.10 -10.01 -0.32
C SER A 162 -18.90 -9.28 0.77
N GLN A 163 -18.24 -8.58 1.69
CA GLN A 163 -18.91 -7.84 2.78
C GLN A 163 -19.71 -6.62 2.28
N GLU A 164 -20.69 -6.18 3.06
CA GLU A 164 -21.37 -4.89 2.86
C GLU A 164 -20.52 -3.75 3.46
N ASN A 165 -20.67 -2.51 2.98
CA ASN A 165 -19.90 -1.33 3.43
C ASN A 165 -18.38 -1.55 3.45
N ASN A 166 -17.86 -1.78 2.24
CA ASN A 166 -16.60 -2.46 2.04
C ASN A 166 -15.45 -1.50 1.69
N GLU A 167 -15.55 -0.26 2.13
CA GLU A 167 -14.66 0.80 1.70
C GLU A 167 -13.27 0.66 2.33
N ARG A 168 -12.23 0.68 1.50
CA ARG A 168 -10.84 0.59 1.96
C ARG A 168 -9.97 1.63 1.29
N ILE A 169 -9.10 2.24 2.07
CA ILE A 169 -8.01 3.09 1.58
C ILE A 169 -6.68 2.35 1.79
N SER A 170 -5.87 2.31 0.74
CA SER A 170 -4.53 1.75 0.73
C SER A 170 -3.54 2.85 0.38
N ILE A 171 -2.62 3.16 1.27
CA ILE A 171 -1.62 4.20 1.06
C ILE A 171 -0.28 3.50 0.86
N THR A 172 0.25 3.58 -0.35
CA THR A 172 1.48 2.92 -0.75
C THR A 172 2.61 3.93 -0.74
N PHE A 173 3.45 3.88 0.28
CA PHE A 173 4.60 4.73 0.50
C PHE A 173 5.87 4.18 -0.14
N ARG A 174 6.67 5.08 -0.72
CA ARG A 174 7.92 4.77 -1.43
C ARG A 174 8.99 5.80 -1.09
N LYS A 175 10.26 5.40 -1.22
CA LYS A 175 11.41 6.32 -1.29
C LYS A 175 11.99 6.29 -2.71
N ILE A 176 11.60 7.27 -3.52
CA ILE A 176 11.97 7.34 -4.93
C ILE A 176 13.24 8.18 -5.12
N LYS A 177 14.12 7.71 -6.01
CA LYS A 177 15.30 8.41 -6.54
C LYS A 177 14.88 9.75 -7.20
N GLY A 178 15.84 10.67 -7.32
CA GLY A 178 15.64 11.92 -8.08
C GLY A 178 15.73 11.66 -9.56
#